data_AF-A0AAW2PYG2-F1
#
_entry.id   AF-A0AAW2PYG2-F1
#
_cell.length_a   1.000
_cell.length_b   1.000
_cell.length_c   1.000
_cell.angle_alpha   90.00
_cell.angle_beta   90.00
_cell.angle_gamma   90.00
#
_symmetry.space_group_name_H-M   'P 1'
#
loop_
_entity.id
_entity.type
_entity.pdbx_description
1 polymer ?
#
loop_
_entity_poly.entity_id
_entity_poly.type
_entity_poly.pdbx_seq_one_letter_code
_entity_poly.pdbx_strand_id
1 'polypeptide(L)'
;MAADMRAGLEADGGSDLKMILSYVDALPTGNEKGLFYALDLGGTNFRVLRVQLGGKDERVVETEFEQVSIPQELMFGTSEAGKDVVACLNEAMKRQGLNMRVSALIVNTEWGAFSNGLPLTEFDREMDAESINPGEQIFEKTISGMYLGEIVRRVLLKMAEDARLFGNCVPEKLRMPFSLRTPDICAMQQDSSQDFEVVGSILHDVAGVSSDLIARKIVVDVCDTIAKRGGRLAGAGIVGILQKMEDDSRGLVFGKRTVVAMDGGLYEHYPQYRSYLQDAVTELLGPEISKNIVIEHSKDGSGIGAALLAATNSMY
;
A
#
# COMPACT_ATOMS: atom_id res chain seq x y z
N MET A 1 -14.46 0.21 0.81
CA MET A 1 -13.29 0.48 1.69
C MET A 1 -13.65 1.28 2.94
N ALA A 2 -14.02 2.57 2.89
CA ALA A 2 -14.32 3.33 4.13
C ALA A 2 -15.45 2.70 4.99
N ALA A 3 -16.49 2.17 4.35
CA ALA A 3 -17.54 1.41 5.03
C ALA A 3 -17.02 0.08 5.62
N ASP A 4 -16.18 -0.65 4.88
CA ASP A 4 -15.56 -1.91 5.33
C ASP A 4 -14.56 -1.69 6.48
N MET A 5 -13.86 -0.55 6.49
CA MET A 5 -13.03 -0.10 7.62
C MET A 5 -13.89 0.17 8.84
N ARG A 6 -15.05 0.84 8.68
CA ARG A 6 -15.99 1.08 9.78
C ARG A 6 -16.51 -0.25 10.35
N ALA A 7 -16.94 -1.17 9.48
CA ALA A 7 -17.43 -2.47 9.90
C ALA A 7 -16.35 -3.32 10.59
N GLY A 8 -15.11 -3.32 10.07
CA GLY A 8 -13.96 -4.01 10.68
C GLY A 8 -13.52 -3.43 12.04
N LEU A 9 -13.83 -2.15 12.33
CA LEU A 9 -13.60 -1.51 13.63
C LEU A 9 -14.76 -1.72 14.63
N GLU A 10 -15.97 -2.00 14.14
CA GLU A 10 -17.17 -2.14 14.97
C GLU A 10 -17.27 -3.54 15.62
N ALA A 11 -16.96 -4.59 14.87
CA ALA A 11 -17.00 -5.98 15.33
C ALA A 11 -16.04 -6.87 14.55
N ASP A 12 -15.46 -7.88 15.22
CA ASP A 12 -14.66 -8.90 14.55
C ASP A 12 -15.53 -9.73 13.59
N GLY A 13 -14.98 -10.03 12.41
CA GLY A 13 -15.74 -10.61 11.29
C GLY A 13 -16.77 -9.67 10.66
N GLY A 14 -16.84 -8.39 11.05
CA GLY A 14 -17.72 -7.40 10.44
C GLY A 14 -17.34 -7.04 8.99
N SER A 15 -16.11 -7.37 8.58
CA SER A 15 -15.55 -7.15 7.26
C SER A 15 -14.34 -8.06 7.04
N ASP A 16 -14.04 -8.39 5.77
CA ASP A 16 -12.79 -9.06 5.38
C ASP A 16 -11.54 -8.18 5.65
N LEU A 17 -11.75 -6.87 5.81
CA LEU A 17 -10.70 -5.92 6.18
C LEU A 17 -10.50 -5.90 7.71
N LYS A 18 -9.52 -6.66 8.20
CA LYS A 18 -9.14 -6.67 9.61
C LYS A 18 -8.49 -5.33 10.00
N MET A 19 -9.17 -4.55 10.84
CA MET A 19 -8.66 -3.28 11.34
C MET A 19 -8.20 -3.45 12.79
N ILE A 20 -6.88 -3.49 13.02
CA ILE A 20 -6.36 -3.52 14.40
C ILE A 20 -6.50 -2.12 14.99
N LEU A 21 -7.44 -1.99 15.93
CA LEU A 21 -7.80 -0.72 16.57
C LEU A 21 -6.59 -0.06 17.22
N SER A 22 -6.39 1.18 16.81
CA SER A 22 -5.34 2.02 17.30
C SER A 22 -5.81 3.51 17.30
N TYR A 23 -6.28 4.05 18.43
CA TYR A 23 -6.86 5.40 18.69
C TYR A 23 -5.93 6.65 18.75
N VAL A 24 -5.94 7.53 17.74
CA VAL A 24 -5.33 8.88 17.81
C VAL A 24 -6.39 9.94 18.10
N ASP A 25 -6.12 10.87 19.03
CA ASP A 25 -6.95 12.05 19.24
C ASP A 25 -6.34 13.36 18.67
N ALA A 26 -5.05 13.36 18.32
CA ALA A 26 -4.37 14.49 17.67
C ALA A 26 -3.13 14.07 16.85
N LEU A 27 -2.96 14.68 15.68
CA LEU A 27 -1.76 14.50 14.84
C LEU A 27 -0.54 15.23 15.45
N PRO A 28 0.68 14.68 15.29
CA PRO A 28 1.92 15.38 15.64
C PRO A 28 2.04 16.71 14.90
N THR A 29 2.62 17.71 15.56
CA THR A 29 2.77 19.09 15.07
C THR A 29 4.18 19.39 14.54
N GLY A 30 5.13 18.49 14.79
CA GLY A 30 6.56 18.67 14.55
C GLY A 30 7.27 19.52 15.61
N ASN A 31 6.54 20.12 16.57
CA ASN A 31 7.12 20.90 17.66
C ASN A 31 7.44 20.08 18.91
N GLU A 32 7.20 18.77 18.88
CA GLU A 32 7.35 17.89 20.02
C GLU A 32 8.80 17.89 20.51
N LYS A 33 8.99 18.26 21.79
CA LYS A 33 10.28 18.24 22.48
C LYS A 33 10.17 17.37 23.71
N GLY A 34 11.19 16.55 23.96
CA GLY A 34 11.25 15.68 25.12
C GLY A 34 11.30 14.20 24.76
N LEU A 35 11.11 13.37 25.77
CA LEU A 35 11.20 11.92 25.64
C LEU A 35 9.83 11.32 25.32
N PHE A 36 9.75 10.56 24.24
CA PHE A 36 8.56 9.87 23.77
C PHE A 36 8.80 8.37 23.77
N TYR A 37 7.73 7.61 23.97
CA TYR A 37 7.76 6.17 23.83
C TYR A 37 6.74 5.75 22.77
N ALA A 38 7.14 4.85 21.88
CA ALA A 38 6.22 4.20 20.96
C ALA A 38 6.14 2.71 21.28
N LEU A 39 4.93 2.16 21.27
CA LEU A 39 4.68 0.75 21.46
C LEU A 39 4.18 0.18 20.13
N ASP A 40 4.94 -0.73 19.55
CA ASP A 40 4.63 -1.41 18.29
C ASP A 40 4.28 -2.86 18.59
N LEU A 41 2.98 -3.17 18.45
CA LEU A 41 2.42 -4.50 18.61
C LEU A 41 2.29 -5.13 17.22
N GLY A 42 3.31 -5.86 16.79
CA GLY A 42 3.25 -6.70 15.60
C GLY A 42 2.58 -8.05 15.88
N GLY A 43 2.30 -8.82 14.83
CA GLY A 43 1.65 -10.13 14.96
C GLY A 43 2.45 -11.19 15.73
N THR A 44 3.77 -11.03 15.87
CA THR A 44 4.67 -11.99 16.55
C THR A 44 5.60 -11.34 17.57
N ASN A 45 5.68 -10.01 17.59
CA ASN A 45 6.67 -9.27 18.36
C ASN A 45 6.06 -7.99 18.91
N PHE A 46 6.43 -7.69 20.15
CA PHE A 46 6.16 -6.43 20.81
C PHE A 46 7.46 -5.62 20.86
N ARG A 47 7.43 -4.37 20.43
CA ARG A 47 8.58 -3.46 20.50
C ARG A 47 8.23 -2.22 21.30
N VAL A 48 9.16 -1.83 22.15
CA VAL A 48 9.15 -0.54 22.85
C VAL A 48 10.23 0.31 22.24
N LEU A 49 9.87 1.47 21.71
CA LEU A 49 10.82 2.49 21.28
C LEU A 49 10.84 3.63 22.28
N ARG A 50 12.02 4.13 22.59
CA ARG A 50 12.28 5.34 23.35
C ARG A 50 12.92 6.34 22.39
N VAL A 51 12.22 7.44 22.12
CA VAL A 51 12.61 8.45 21.14
C VAL A 51 12.77 9.80 21.82
N GLN A 52 13.94 10.41 21.74
CA GLN A 52 14.16 11.78 22.18
C GLN A 52 13.88 12.72 21.00
N LEU A 53 12.84 13.56 21.11
CA LEU A 53 12.49 14.56 20.11
C LEU A 53 13.03 15.94 20.54
N GLY A 54 13.58 16.68 19.57
CA GLY A 54 14.14 18.02 19.73
C GLY A 54 13.30 19.13 19.06
N GLY A 55 12.09 18.80 18.59
CA GLY A 55 11.20 19.72 17.88
C GLY A 55 11.65 20.00 16.45
N LYS A 56 11.12 21.05 15.83
CA LYS A 56 11.29 21.33 14.39
C LYS A 56 12.74 21.44 13.92
N ASP A 57 13.62 21.96 14.77
CA ASP A 57 15.01 22.24 14.40
C ASP A 57 15.91 21.01 14.52
N GLU A 58 15.74 20.22 15.58
CA GLU A 58 16.62 19.10 15.92
C GLU A 58 16.02 17.73 15.55
N ARG A 59 14.72 17.68 15.25
CA ARG A 59 13.97 16.47 14.87
C ARG A 59 14.14 15.33 15.88
N VAL A 60 14.77 14.23 15.47
CA VAL A 60 15.00 13.03 16.29
C VAL A 60 16.43 13.10 16.79
N VAL A 61 16.59 13.26 18.10
CA VAL A 61 17.89 13.40 18.77
C VAL A 61 18.49 12.04 19.07
N GLU A 62 17.68 11.10 19.57
CA GLU A 62 18.12 9.77 19.97
C GLU A 62 16.96 8.77 19.83
N THR A 63 17.27 7.51 19.53
CA THR A 63 16.29 6.42 19.48
C THR A 63 16.91 5.15 20.04
N GLU A 64 16.22 4.54 21.00
CA GLU A 64 16.50 3.22 21.54
C GLU A 64 15.28 2.33 21.32
N PHE A 65 15.49 1.02 21.17
CA PHE A 65 14.38 0.08 21.12
C PHE A 65 14.70 -1.22 21.85
N GLU A 66 13.65 -1.83 22.39
CA GLU A 66 13.68 -3.18 22.97
C GLU A 66 12.58 -4.01 22.32
N GLN A 67 12.90 -5.27 21.98
CA GLN A 67 11.98 -6.18 21.32
C GLN A 67 11.77 -7.42 22.16
N VAL A 68 10.50 -7.81 22.33
CA VAL A 68 10.08 -8.99 23.06
C VAL A 68 9.20 -9.84 22.15
N SER A 69 9.48 -11.14 22.08
CA SER A 69 8.63 -12.09 21.35
C SER A 69 7.30 -12.25 22.07
N ILE A 70 6.19 -12.22 21.33
CA ILE A 70 4.85 -12.44 21.91
C ILE A 70 4.65 -13.96 22.09
N PRO A 71 4.37 -14.46 23.30
CA PRO A 71 4.05 -15.87 23.53
C PRO A 71 2.89 -16.36 22.64
N GLN A 72 3.00 -17.57 22.07
CA GLN A 72 1.99 -18.13 21.16
C GLN A 72 0.56 -18.14 21.72
N GLU A 73 0.44 -18.37 23.02
CA GLU A 73 -0.83 -18.35 23.75
C GLU A 73 -1.50 -16.97 23.83
N LEU A 74 -0.75 -15.89 23.65
CA LEU A 74 -1.27 -14.51 23.60
C LEU A 74 -1.50 -14.01 22.17
N MET A 75 -1.09 -14.76 21.14
CA MET A 75 -1.30 -14.42 19.74
C MET A 75 -2.73 -14.74 19.25
N PHE A 76 -3.52 -15.48 20.04
CA PHE A 76 -4.89 -15.86 19.72
C PHE A 76 -5.84 -15.36 20.83
N GLY A 77 -6.48 -14.21 20.60
CA GLY A 77 -7.50 -13.65 21.48
C GLY A 77 -8.82 -13.44 20.73
N THR A 78 -9.95 -13.53 21.44
CA THR A 78 -11.28 -13.24 20.89
C THR A 78 -11.49 -11.73 20.73
N SER A 79 -12.06 -11.36 19.58
CA SER A 79 -12.69 -10.11 19.08
C SER A 79 -12.95 -8.87 19.96
N GLU A 80 -12.91 -8.92 21.29
CA GLU A 80 -13.16 -7.76 22.17
C GLU A 80 -11.90 -6.94 22.50
N ALA A 81 -10.72 -7.41 22.08
CA ALA A 81 -9.43 -6.87 22.53
C ALA A 81 -9.16 -5.40 22.13
N GLY A 82 -9.71 -4.91 21.00
CA GLY A 82 -9.35 -3.58 20.47
C GLY A 82 -9.82 -2.38 21.30
N LYS A 83 -10.91 -2.50 22.07
CA LYS A 83 -11.39 -1.43 22.97
C LYS A 83 -10.66 -1.43 24.33
N ASP A 84 -9.95 -2.51 24.64
CA ASP A 84 -9.37 -2.73 25.97
C ASP A 84 -7.89 -2.37 26.06
N VAL A 85 -7.15 -2.29 24.94
CA VAL A 85 -5.69 -2.03 24.97
C VAL A 85 -5.32 -0.69 25.58
N VAL A 86 -6.01 0.41 25.23
CA VAL A 86 -5.72 1.75 25.79
C VAL A 86 -6.14 1.84 27.25
N ALA A 87 -7.28 1.27 27.61
CA ALA A 87 -7.74 1.21 29.00
C ALA A 87 -6.78 0.37 29.86
N CYS A 88 -6.40 -0.83 29.38
CA CYS A 88 -5.42 -1.70 30.01
C CYS A 88 -4.05 -1.03 30.13
N LEU A 89 -3.57 -0.34 29.09
CA LEU A 89 -2.30 0.39 29.13
C LEU A 89 -2.34 1.54 30.15
N ASN A 90 -3.40 2.34 30.14
CA ASN A 90 -3.57 3.43 31.11
C ASN A 90 -3.65 2.88 32.55
N GLU A 91 -4.36 1.76 32.77
CA GLU A 91 -4.39 1.09 34.08
C GLU A 91 -3.03 0.54 34.49
N ALA A 92 -2.32 -0.15 33.59
CA ALA A 92 -0.99 -0.69 33.85
C ALA A 92 0.01 0.42 34.19
N MET A 93 0.00 1.52 33.43
CA MET A 93 0.82 2.70 33.70
C MET A 93 0.50 3.29 35.08
N LYS A 94 -0.79 3.43 35.42
CA LYS A 94 -1.22 3.92 36.72
C LYS A 94 -0.80 3.00 37.87
N ARG A 95 -0.85 1.67 37.71
CA ARG A 95 -0.38 0.69 38.71
C ARG A 95 1.13 0.78 38.94
N GLN A 96 1.90 1.11 37.90
CA GLN A 96 3.35 1.31 37.98
C GLN A 96 3.75 2.73 38.42
N GLY A 97 2.78 3.61 38.72
CA GLY A 97 3.06 5.00 39.12
C GLY A 97 3.58 5.89 37.98
N LEU A 98 3.43 5.46 36.72
CA LEU A 98 3.84 6.22 35.55
C LEU A 98 2.77 7.24 35.19
N ASN A 99 3.11 8.53 35.23
CA ASN A 99 2.23 9.63 34.81
C ASN A 99 2.37 9.89 33.30
N MET A 100 1.93 8.92 32.49
CA MET A 100 1.92 8.99 31.04
C MET A 100 0.48 8.99 30.51
N ARG A 101 0.27 9.62 29.35
CA ARG A 101 -1.01 9.63 28.64
C ARG A 101 -0.77 9.22 27.19
N VAL A 102 -1.55 8.26 26.69
CA VAL A 102 -1.57 7.91 25.26
C VAL A 102 -2.10 9.12 24.49
N SER A 103 -1.27 9.69 23.60
CA SER A 103 -1.59 10.89 22.81
C SER A 103 -2.00 10.58 21.37
N ALA A 104 -1.44 9.51 20.80
CA ALA A 104 -1.70 9.05 19.44
C ALA A 104 -1.51 7.54 19.36
N LEU A 105 -2.18 6.89 18.43
CA LEU A 105 -2.12 5.45 18.26
C LEU A 105 -2.27 5.07 16.78
N ILE A 106 -1.35 4.27 16.26
CA ILE A 106 -1.17 4.12 14.81
C ILE A 106 -1.85 2.84 14.34
N VAL A 107 -2.79 2.94 13.40
CA VAL A 107 -3.49 1.79 12.84
C VAL A 107 -2.66 1.20 11.71
N ASN A 108 -2.22 -0.04 11.88
CA ASN A 108 -1.83 -0.86 10.73
C ASN A 108 -3.10 -1.45 10.10
N THR A 109 -3.37 -1.04 8.86
CA THR A 109 -4.61 -1.42 8.17
C THR A 109 -4.54 -2.79 7.52
N GLU A 110 -3.34 -3.32 7.24
CA GLU A 110 -3.12 -4.52 6.41
C GLU A 110 -4.07 -4.58 5.20
N TRP A 111 -4.31 -3.42 4.58
CA TRP A 111 -5.35 -3.22 3.56
C TRP A 111 -5.20 -4.06 2.29
N GLY A 112 -4.08 -4.76 2.13
CA GLY A 112 -3.87 -5.74 1.08
C GLY A 112 -4.93 -6.86 1.11
N ALA A 113 -5.49 -7.17 2.28
CA ALA A 113 -6.56 -8.15 2.46
C ALA A 113 -7.94 -7.69 1.95
N PHE A 114 -8.10 -6.41 1.58
CA PHE A 114 -9.38 -5.90 1.09
C PHE A 114 -9.85 -6.66 -0.16
N SER A 115 -11.12 -7.05 -0.21
CA SER A 115 -11.69 -7.91 -1.28
C SER A 115 -13.00 -7.35 -1.86
N ASN A 116 -13.73 -6.56 -1.09
CA ASN A 116 -15.10 -6.18 -1.40
C ASN A 116 -15.20 -5.14 -2.52
N GLY A 117 -16.08 -5.36 -3.50
CA GLY A 117 -16.36 -4.39 -4.56
C GLY A 117 -15.20 -4.12 -5.54
N LEU A 118 -14.16 -4.97 -5.55
CA LEU A 118 -13.06 -4.84 -6.48
C LEU A 118 -13.45 -5.29 -7.90
N PRO A 119 -13.06 -4.54 -8.95
CA PRO A 119 -13.36 -4.89 -10.35
C PRO A 119 -12.39 -5.97 -10.86
N LEU A 120 -12.49 -7.19 -10.31
CA LEU A 120 -11.63 -8.30 -10.67
C LEU A 120 -11.96 -8.86 -12.07
N THR A 121 -10.92 -9.03 -12.88
CA THR A 121 -10.98 -9.68 -14.21
C THR A 121 -10.83 -11.20 -14.10
N GLU A 122 -11.00 -11.92 -15.21
CA GLU A 122 -10.66 -13.37 -15.24
C GLU A 122 -9.19 -13.60 -14.87
N PHE A 123 -8.28 -12.75 -15.34
CA PHE A 123 -6.84 -12.84 -15.10
C PHE A 123 -6.48 -12.69 -13.62
N ASP A 124 -7.16 -11.79 -12.90
CA ASP A 124 -6.96 -11.63 -11.46
C ASP A 124 -7.41 -12.88 -10.69
N ARG A 125 -8.56 -13.44 -11.07
CA ARG A 125 -9.14 -14.63 -10.40
C ARG A 125 -8.32 -15.88 -10.64
N GLU A 126 -7.84 -16.09 -11.87
CA GLU A 126 -6.96 -17.22 -12.20
C GLU A 126 -5.62 -17.11 -11.49
N MET A 127 -5.03 -15.91 -11.47
CA MET A 127 -3.78 -15.67 -10.73
C MET A 127 -3.93 -15.88 -9.23
N ASP A 128 -5.05 -15.44 -8.64
CA ASP A 128 -5.38 -15.70 -7.24
C ASP A 128 -5.54 -17.21 -6.95
N ALA A 129 -6.29 -17.93 -7.79
CA ALA A 129 -6.53 -19.37 -7.64
C ALA A 129 -5.24 -20.20 -7.69
N GLU A 130 -4.24 -19.76 -8.46
CA GLU A 130 -2.93 -20.40 -8.58
C GLU A 130 -1.88 -19.85 -7.59
N SER A 131 -2.23 -18.86 -6.77
CA SER A 131 -1.32 -18.25 -5.80
C SER A 131 -1.07 -19.15 -4.58
N ILE A 132 -0.07 -18.79 -3.77
CA ILE A 132 0.26 -19.51 -2.53
C ILE A 132 -0.92 -19.51 -1.55
N ASN A 133 -1.64 -18.39 -1.48
CA ASN A 133 -2.77 -18.18 -0.58
C ASN A 133 -4.01 -17.74 -1.38
N PRO A 134 -4.73 -18.68 -2.05
CA PRO A 134 -5.94 -18.34 -2.80
C PRO A 134 -7.02 -17.72 -1.92
N GLY A 135 -7.69 -16.67 -2.39
CA GLY A 135 -8.71 -15.95 -1.64
C GLY A 135 -8.18 -14.92 -0.64
N GLU A 136 -6.87 -14.86 -0.40
CA GLU A 136 -6.24 -13.90 0.52
C GLU A 136 -5.51 -12.78 -0.23
N GLN A 137 -5.27 -11.64 0.43
CA GLN A 137 -4.51 -10.52 -0.12
C GLN A 137 -5.00 -10.02 -1.49
N ILE A 138 -6.32 -10.04 -1.72
CA ILE A 138 -6.92 -9.78 -3.04
C ILE A 138 -6.58 -8.36 -3.55
N PHE A 139 -6.68 -7.34 -2.70
CA PHE A 139 -6.33 -5.98 -3.12
C PHE A 139 -4.84 -5.86 -3.45
N GLU A 140 -3.96 -6.45 -2.64
CA GLU A 140 -2.53 -6.48 -2.91
C GLU A 140 -2.21 -7.11 -4.27
N LYS A 141 -2.85 -8.25 -4.57
CA LYS A 141 -2.72 -8.95 -5.86
C LYS A 141 -3.11 -8.08 -7.05
N THR A 142 -4.02 -7.11 -6.86
CA THR A 142 -4.44 -6.21 -7.94
C THR A 142 -3.53 -4.99 -8.16
N ILE A 143 -2.74 -4.59 -7.16
CA ILE A 143 -2.00 -3.32 -7.18
C ILE A 143 -0.48 -3.46 -7.04
N SER A 144 0.03 -4.55 -6.48
CA SER A 144 1.44 -4.63 -6.06
C SER A 144 2.38 -5.01 -7.20
N GLY A 145 3.64 -4.56 -7.07
CA GLY A 145 4.69 -4.80 -8.07
C GLY A 145 5.08 -6.28 -8.23
N MET A 146 4.61 -7.18 -7.36
CA MET A 146 4.78 -8.62 -7.53
C MET A 146 3.87 -9.17 -8.63
N TYR A 147 2.66 -8.62 -8.79
CA TYR A 147 1.59 -9.24 -9.57
C TYR A 147 1.25 -8.53 -10.88
N LEU A 148 1.58 -7.24 -11.03
CA LEU A 148 1.30 -6.50 -12.28
C LEU A 148 1.92 -7.20 -13.51
N GLY A 149 3.17 -7.64 -13.39
CA GLY A 149 3.90 -8.50 -14.35
C GLY A 149 3.09 -9.71 -14.81
N GLU A 150 2.62 -10.46 -13.83
CA GLU A 150 1.90 -11.72 -14.03
C GLU A 150 0.53 -11.51 -14.68
N ILE A 151 -0.18 -10.45 -14.30
CA ILE A 151 -1.48 -10.12 -14.93
C ILE A 151 -1.28 -9.78 -16.40
N VAL A 152 -0.28 -8.94 -16.74
CA VAL A 152 0.05 -8.65 -18.14
C VAL A 152 0.41 -9.93 -18.89
N ARG A 153 1.25 -10.80 -18.30
CA ARG A 153 1.61 -12.09 -18.91
C ARG A 153 0.36 -12.92 -19.25
N ARG A 154 -0.61 -13.02 -18.34
CA ARG A 154 -1.85 -13.77 -18.55
C ARG A 154 -2.69 -13.19 -19.69
N VAL A 155 -2.82 -11.86 -19.75
CA VAL A 155 -3.49 -11.18 -20.87
C VAL A 155 -2.79 -11.51 -22.19
N LEU A 156 -1.46 -11.37 -22.25
CA LEU A 156 -0.69 -11.62 -23.47
C LEU A 156 -0.74 -13.10 -23.89
N LEU A 157 -0.75 -14.03 -22.93
CA LEU A 157 -0.92 -15.45 -23.21
C LEU A 157 -2.28 -15.72 -23.87
N LYS A 158 -3.35 -15.17 -23.30
CA LYS A 158 -4.70 -15.30 -23.86
C LYS A 158 -4.81 -14.67 -25.24
N MET A 159 -4.20 -13.51 -25.47
CA MET A 159 -4.16 -12.87 -26.79
C MET A 159 -3.32 -13.68 -27.81
N ALA A 160 -2.26 -14.37 -27.38
CA ALA A 160 -1.51 -15.26 -28.24
C ALA A 160 -2.33 -16.49 -28.65
N GLU A 161 -3.11 -17.06 -27.72
CA GLU A 161 -3.98 -18.21 -27.94
C GLU A 161 -5.19 -17.88 -28.82
N ASP A 162 -5.92 -16.82 -28.48
CA ASP A 162 -7.22 -16.52 -29.07
C ASP A 162 -7.11 -15.63 -30.33
N ALA A 163 -6.13 -14.72 -30.35
CA ALA A 163 -6.00 -13.69 -31.38
C ALA A 163 -4.69 -13.78 -32.18
N ARG A 164 -3.84 -14.79 -31.92
CA ARG A 164 -2.57 -15.00 -32.63
C ARG A 164 -1.66 -13.77 -32.60
N LEU A 165 -1.62 -13.07 -31.46
CA LEU A 165 -0.82 -11.85 -31.27
C LEU A 165 0.65 -12.01 -31.69
N PHE A 166 1.22 -13.20 -31.47
CA PHE A 166 2.61 -13.54 -31.84
C PHE A 166 2.70 -14.58 -32.97
N GLY A 167 1.66 -14.67 -33.81
CA GLY A 167 1.57 -15.62 -34.91
C GLY A 167 0.85 -16.93 -34.53
N ASN A 168 1.09 -18.00 -35.29
CA ASN A 168 0.33 -19.25 -35.19
C ASN A 168 0.74 -20.15 -34.01
N CYS A 169 1.90 -19.91 -33.40
CA CYS A 169 2.41 -20.71 -32.29
C CYS A 169 2.44 -19.86 -31.02
N VAL A 170 1.86 -20.39 -29.94
CA VAL A 170 1.92 -19.75 -28.64
C VAL A 170 3.32 -19.95 -28.04
N PRO A 171 3.99 -18.92 -27.53
CA PRO A 171 5.37 -19.04 -27.05
C PRO A 171 5.42 -19.78 -25.72
N GLU A 172 6.20 -20.86 -25.64
CA GLU A 172 6.22 -21.71 -24.45
C GLU A 172 6.70 -20.96 -23.21
N LYS A 173 7.68 -20.05 -23.36
CA LYS A 173 8.15 -19.21 -22.24
C LYS A 173 7.06 -18.30 -21.68
N LEU A 174 6.09 -17.88 -22.50
CA LEU A 174 4.97 -17.05 -22.05
C LEU A 174 4.01 -17.82 -21.13
N ARG A 175 4.05 -19.16 -21.13
CA ARG A 175 3.28 -20.01 -20.20
C ARG A 175 3.88 -20.06 -18.81
N MET A 176 5.16 -19.71 -18.65
CA MET A 176 5.84 -19.75 -17.37
C MET A 176 5.31 -18.64 -16.46
N PRO A 177 4.72 -18.97 -15.29
CA PRO A 177 4.24 -17.98 -14.33
C PRO A 177 5.38 -17.04 -13.91
N PHE A 178 5.05 -15.75 -13.73
CA PHE A 178 5.96 -14.70 -13.29
C PHE A 178 7.19 -14.49 -14.18
N SER A 179 7.14 -14.94 -15.44
CA SER A 179 8.20 -14.70 -16.43
C SER A 179 8.34 -13.22 -16.78
N LEU A 180 7.22 -12.50 -16.86
CA LEU A 180 7.19 -11.06 -17.05
C LEU A 180 7.04 -10.34 -15.71
N ARG A 181 7.93 -9.40 -15.41
CA ARG A 181 7.96 -8.67 -14.14
C ARG A 181 7.65 -7.19 -14.34
N THR A 182 7.33 -6.52 -13.24
CA THR A 182 7.02 -5.08 -13.25
C THR A 182 8.12 -4.20 -13.84
N PRO A 183 9.44 -4.44 -13.62
CA PRO A 183 10.49 -3.68 -14.31
C PRO A 183 10.43 -3.82 -15.84
N ASP A 184 10.03 -5.00 -16.34
CA ASP A 184 9.92 -5.26 -17.77
C ASP A 184 8.75 -4.44 -18.35
N ILE A 185 7.59 -4.44 -17.68
CA ILE A 185 6.44 -3.60 -18.05
C ILE A 185 6.81 -2.12 -18.03
N CYS A 186 7.47 -1.66 -16.97
CA CYS A 186 7.92 -0.28 -16.83
C CYS A 186 8.85 0.14 -18.00
N ALA A 187 9.81 -0.71 -18.36
CA ALA A 187 10.71 -0.47 -19.48
C ALA A 187 9.96 -0.43 -20.82
N MET A 188 9.00 -1.34 -21.05
CA MET A 188 8.18 -1.35 -22.26
C MET A 188 7.34 -0.07 -22.39
N GLN A 189 6.79 0.45 -21.29
CA GLN A 189 6.01 1.70 -21.32
C GLN A 189 6.86 2.97 -21.52
N GLN A 190 8.15 2.92 -21.18
CA GLN A 190 9.08 4.04 -21.37
C GLN A 190 9.74 4.03 -22.76
N ASP A 191 9.49 2.98 -23.54
CA ASP A 191 10.01 2.88 -24.90
C ASP A 191 9.38 3.95 -25.80
N SER A 192 10.21 4.91 -26.20
CA SER A 192 9.85 6.01 -27.11
C SER A 192 10.49 5.86 -28.49
N SER A 193 11.13 4.72 -28.77
CA SER A 193 11.66 4.42 -30.09
C SER A 193 10.53 4.28 -31.11
N GLN A 194 10.82 4.61 -32.37
CA GLN A 194 9.81 4.62 -33.44
C GLN A 194 9.18 3.24 -33.67
N ASP A 195 9.94 2.18 -33.42
CA ASP A 195 9.53 0.79 -33.65
C ASP A 195 9.32 0.01 -32.34
N PHE A 196 9.39 0.63 -31.17
CA PHE A 196 9.33 -0.06 -29.88
C PHE A 196 10.39 -1.18 -29.74
N GLU A 197 11.66 -0.85 -29.98
CA GLU A 197 12.80 -1.77 -29.96
C GLU A 197 13.02 -2.44 -28.59
N VAL A 198 12.82 -1.70 -27.49
CA VAL A 198 12.93 -2.23 -26.12
C VAL A 198 11.81 -3.24 -25.87
N VAL A 199 10.59 -2.95 -26.33
CA VAL A 199 9.47 -3.90 -26.27
C VAL A 199 9.80 -5.18 -27.04
N GLY A 200 10.35 -5.05 -28.25
CA GLY A 200 10.80 -6.19 -29.05
C GLY A 200 11.87 -7.03 -28.33
N SER A 201 12.87 -6.39 -27.74
CA SER A 201 13.94 -7.09 -26.99
C SER A 201 13.40 -7.82 -25.77
N ILE A 202 12.56 -7.17 -24.96
CA ILE A 202 11.96 -7.78 -23.77
C ILE A 202 11.09 -8.97 -24.15
N LEU A 203 10.26 -8.85 -25.18
CA LEU A 203 9.43 -9.96 -25.68
C LEU A 203 10.28 -11.13 -26.18
N HIS A 204 11.40 -10.84 -26.84
CA HIS A 204 12.34 -11.88 -27.26
C HIS A 204 12.95 -12.60 -26.04
N ASP A 205 13.41 -11.86 -25.04
CA ASP A 205 14.13 -12.44 -23.90
C ASP A 205 13.19 -13.21 -22.96
N VAL A 206 12.06 -12.59 -22.61
CA VAL A 206 11.07 -13.10 -21.66
C VAL A 206 10.15 -14.13 -22.29
N ALA A 207 9.60 -13.85 -23.47
CA ALA A 207 8.61 -14.71 -24.12
C ALA A 207 9.18 -15.57 -25.26
N GLY A 208 10.41 -15.30 -25.72
CA GLY A 208 11.02 -16.07 -26.81
C GLY A 208 10.41 -15.77 -28.18
N VAL A 209 9.85 -14.58 -28.38
CA VAL A 209 9.17 -14.20 -29.62
C VAL A 209 9.80 -13.04 -30.35
N SER A 210 9.78 -13.13 -31.67
CA SER A 210 9.86 -11.94 -32.53
C SER A 210 8.47 -11.31 -32.64
N SER A 211 8.41 -9.97 -32.64
CA SER A 211 7.16 -9.22 -32.71
C SER A 211 7.25 -8.15 -33.80
N ASP A 212 6.13 -7.88 -34.47
CA ASP A 212 6.02 -6.75 -35.38
C ASP A 212 5.61 -5.47 -34.64
N LEU A 213 5.55 -4.33 -35.35
CA LEU A 213 5.17 -3.05 -34.75
C LEU A 213 3.74 -3.04 -34.18
N ILE A 214 2.82 -3.79 -34.78
CA ILE A 214 1.41 -3.83 -34.34
C ILE A 214 1.33 -4.57 -33.01
N ALA A 215 1.95 -5.74 -32.92
CA ALA A 215 2.00 -6.53 -31.70
C ALA A 215 2.69 -5.75 -30.56
N ARG A 216 3.78 -5.04 -30.84
CA ARG A 216 4.48 -4.22 -29.83
C ARG A 216 3.61 -3.09 -29.28
N LYS A 217 2.85 -2.38 -30.15
CA LYS A 217 1.89 -1.36 -29.70
C LYS A 217 0.81 -1.94 -28.80
N ILE A 218 0.23 -3.07 -29.20
CA ILE A 218 -0.78 -3.78 -28.40
C ILE A 218 -0.21 -4.16 -27.03
N VAL A 219 1.03 -4.66 -26.97
CA VAL A 219 1.69 -5.02 -25.71
C VAL A 219 1.83 -3.79 -24.80
N VAL A 220 2.22 -2.63 -25.34
CA VAL A 220 2.29 -1.37 -24.58
C VAL A 220 0.91 -0.95 -24.07
N ASP A 221 -0.14 -1.08 -24.87
CA ASP A 221 -1.51 -0.76 -24.46
C ASP A 221 -1.99 -1.67 -23.31
N VAL A 222 -1.66 -2.97 -23.36
CA VAL A 222 -1.96 -3.91 -22.26
C VAL A 222 -1.17 -3.52 -21.00
N CYS A 223 0.12 -3.23 -21.13
CA CYS A 223 0.96 -2.77 -20.03
C CYS A 223 0.37 -1.52 -19.36
N ASP A 224 -0.03 -0.54 -20.16
CA ASP A 224 -0.65 0.69 -19.67
C ASP A 224 -1.97 0.45 -18.96
N THR A 225 -2.83 -0.37 -19.55
CA THR A 225 -4.14 -0.69 -18.98
C THR A 225 -3.99 -1.31 -17.58
N ILE A 226 -3.09 -2.28 -17.42
CA ILE A 226 -2.89 -2.97 -16.14
C ILE A 226 -2.20 -2.07 -15.11
N ALA A 227 -1.15 -1.34 -15.50
CA ALA A 227 -0.45 -0.41 -14.61
C ALA A 227 -1.38 0.73 -14.15
N LYS A 228 -2.17 1.29 -15.07
CA LYS A 228 -3.16 2.33 -14.79
C LYS A 228 -4.25 1.85 -13.85
N ARG A 229 -4.79 0.64 -14.07
CA ARG A 229 -5.75 0.04 -13.15
C ARG A 229 -5.15 -0.11 -11.75
N GLY A 230 -3.95 -0.68 -11.63
CA GLY A 230 -3.27 -0.87 -10.34
C GLY A 230 -3.05 0.45 -9.60
N GLY A 231 -2.49 1.46 -10.30
CA GLY A 231 -2.25 2.79 -9.74
C GLY A 231 -3.53 3.47 -9.28
N ARG A 232 -4.59 3.41 -10.10
CA ARG A 232 -5.88 4.01 -9.75
C ARG A 232 -6.57 3.32 -8.56
N LEU A 233 -6.49 1.99 -8.47
CA LEU A 233 -6.99 1.23 -7.33
C LEU A 233 -6.22 1.57 -6.06
N ALA A 234 -4.89 1.67 -6.11
CA ALA A 234 -4.07 2.11 -4.97
C ALA A 234 -4.44 3.54 -4.54
N GLY A 235 -4.63 4.45 -5.48
CA GLY A 235 -5.11 5.81 -5.20
C GLY A 235 -6.50 5.84 -4.55
N ALA A 236 -7.42 5.03 -5.03
CA ALA A 236 -8.74 4.87 -4.40
C ALA A 236 -8.63 4.31 -2.97
N GLY A 237 -7.68 3.42 -2.72
CA GLY A 237 -7.35 2.95 -1.38
C GLY A 237 -6.95 4.10 -0.46
N ILE A 238 -6.01 4.95 -0.90
CA ILE A 238 -5.56 6.13 -0.15
C ILE A 238 -6.73 7.05 0.18
N VAL A 239 -7.58 7.34 -0.81
CA VAL A 239 -8.78 8.16 -0.59
C VAL A 239 -9.75 7.51 0.41
N GLY A 240 -9.89 6.17 0.37
CA GLY A 240 -10.67 5.44 1.36
C GLY A 240 -10.19 5.66 2.80
N ILE A 241 -8.88 5.65 3.02
CA ILE A 241 -8.28 5.97 4.32
C ILE A 241 -8.52 7.44 4.68
N LEU A 242 -8.22 8.37 3.77
CA LEU A 242 -8.36 9.80 4.02
C LEU A 242 -9.81 10.18 4.36
N GLN A 243 -10.79 9.61 3.65
CA GLN A 243 -12.21 9.81 3.93
C GLN A 243 -12.59 9.27 5.31
N LYS A 244 -12.09 8.08 5.68
CA LYS A 244 -12.33 7.54 7.03
C LYS A 244 -11.75 8.45 8.11
N MET A 245 -10.53 8.94 7.91
CA MET A 245 -9.90 9.88 8.84
C MET A 245 -10.66 11.21 8.94
N GLU A 246 -11.16 11.72 7.82
CA GLU A 246 -11.99 12.93 7.78
C GLU A 246 -13.29 12.76 8.57
N ASP A 247 -14.00 11.64 8.34
CA ASP A 247 -15.25 11.30 9.03
C ASP A 247 -15.03 11.23 10.55
N ASP A 248 -13.93 10.62 11.00
CA ASP A 248 -13.59 10.46 12.42
C ASP A 248 -13.14 11.78 13.07
N SER A 249 -12.40 12.61 12.32
CA SER A 249 -11.76 13.83 12.83
C SER A 249 -12.63 15.09 12.68
N ARG A 250 -13.88 14.95 12.22
CA ARG A 250 -14.85 16.05 12.03
C ARG A 250 -14.33 17.22 11.18
N GLY A 251 -13.67 16.93 10.05
CA GLY A 251 -13.28 17.99 9.09
C GLY A 251 -11.82 18.45 9.13
N LEU A 252 -10.96 17.77 9.89
CA LEU A 252 -9.57 18.20 10.12
C LEU A 252 -8.58 17.74 9.05
N VAL A 253 -8.95 16.80 8.18
CA VAL A 253 -8.04 16.19 7.19
C VAL A 253 -8.13 16.94 5.86
N PHE A 254 -9.33 17.16 5.34
CA PHE A 254 -9.50 17.82 4.04
C PHE A 254 -9.36 19.34 4.10
N GLY A 255 -9.51 19.94 5.28
CA GLY A 255 -9.36 21.39 5.50
C GLY A 255 -7.93 21.87 5.73
N LYS A 256 -6.94 20.96 5.84
CA LYS A 256 -5.54 21.28 6.15
C LYS A 256 -4.59 20.50 5.26
N ARG A 257 -3.36 20.99 5.12
CA ARG A 257 -2.32 20.27 4.40
C ARG A 257 -2.07 18.91 5.08
N THR A 258 -2.28 17.84 4.34
CA THR A 258 -2.10 16.45 4.78
C THR A 258 -1.09 15.78 3.85
N VAL A 259 -0.08 15.14 4.45
CA VAL A 259 0.97 14.44 3.71
C VAL A 259 0.73 12.94 3.79
N VAL A 260 0.65 12.28 2.63
CA VAL A 260 0.68 10.82 2.49
C VAL A 260 2.12 10.42 2.17
N ALA A 261 2.82 9.86 3.14
CA ALA A 261 4.17 9.34 2.95
C ALA A 261 4.09 7.97 2.25
N MET A 262 4.75 7.85 1.10
CA MET A 262 4.81 6.63 0.29
C MET A 262 6.23 6.07 0.27
N ASP A 263 6.35 4.78 0.52
CA ASP A 263 7.58 4.00 0.33
C ASP A 263 7.26 2.77 -0.57
N GLY A 264 8.28 2.20 -1.18
CA GLY A 264 8.21 0.99 -1.98
C GLY A 264 8.73 1.18 -3.40
N GLY A 265 9.51 0.20 -3.87
CA GLY A 265 10.17 0.25 -5.18
C GLY A 265 9.24 0.44 -6.38
N LEU A 266 7.96 0.03 -6.26
CA LEU A 266 6.95 0.30 -7.28
C LEU A 266 6.71 1.81 -7.45
N TYR A 267 6.49 2.54 -6.35
CA TYR A 267 6.24 3.98 -6.38
C TYR A 267 7.52 4.77 -6.71
N GLU A 268 8.67 4.29 -6.25
CA GLU A 268 9.97 4.93 -6.51
C GLU A 268 10.37 4.85 -7.97
N HIS A 269 10.30 3.65 -8.57
CA HIS A 269 10.93 3.35 -9.87
C HIS A 269 9.94 3.26 -11.04
N TYR A 270 8.63 3.41 -10.82
CA TYR A 270 7.63 3.34 -11.88
C TYR A 270 6.84 4.67 -12.01
N PRO A 271 7.35 5.64 -12.80
CA PRO A 271 6.78 6.98 -12.91
C PRO A 271 5.32 7.01 -13.39
N GLN A 272 4.95 6.17 -14.37
CA GLN A 272 3.58 6.09 -14.88
C GLN A 272 2.61 5.61 -13.79
N TYR A 273 2.98 4.53 -13.08
CA TYR A 273 2.18 4.03 -11.95
C TYR A 273 1.97 5.10 -10.88
N ARG A 274 3.03 5.85 -10.54
CA ARG A 274 2.96 6.98 -9.61
C ARG A 274 1.99 8.06 -10.10
N SER A 275 2.05 8.42 -11.38
CA SER A 275 1.10 9.38 -11.98
C SER A 275 -0.33 8.88 -11.86
N TYR A 276 -0.60 7.63 -12.24
CA TYR A 276 -1.95 7.06 -12.18
C TYR A 276 -2.55 7.01 -10.77
N LEU A 277 -1.71 6.78 -9.76
CA LEU A 277 -2.10 6.86 -8.36
C LEU A 277 -2.44 8.29 -7.96
N GLN A 278 -1.58 9.27 -8.27
CA GLN A 278 -1.80 10.67 -7.93
C GLN A 278 -3.02 11.26 -8.66
N ASP A 279 -3.21 10.88 -9.93
CA ASP A 279 -4.36 11.27 -10.75
C ASP A 279 -5.66 10.74 -10.13
N ALA A 280 -5.69 9.47 -9.69
CA ALA A 280 -6.86 8.91 -9.03
C ALA A 280 -7.19 9.62 -7.72
N VAL A 281 -6.19 9.93 -6.89
CA VAL A 281 -6.40 10.69 -5.64
C VAL A 281 -6.98 12.08 -5.95
N THR A 282 -6.41 12.76 -6.94
CA THR A 282 -6.86 14.10 -7.37
C THR A 282 -8.29 14.07 -7.90
N GLU A 283 -8.61 13.10 -8.76
CA GLU A 283 -9.92 12.94 -9.38
C GLU A 283 -11.00 12.62 -8.34
N LEU A 284 -10.74 11.69 -7.42
CA LEU A 284 -11.71 11.22 -6.44
C LEU A 284 -12.00 12.25 -5.34
N LEU A 285 -11.01 13.05 -4.94
CA LEU A 285 -11.18 14.11 -3.94
C LEU A 285 -11.73 15.42 -4.54
N GLY A 286 -11.56 15.61 -5.85
CA GLY A 286 -11.86 16.87 -6.51
C GLY A 286 -10.83 17.97 -6.23
N PRO A 287 -10.84 19.05 -7.02
CA PRO A 287 -9.75 20.05 -7.07
C PRO A 287 -9.59 20.84 -5.77
N GLU A 288 -10.66 21.02 -4.99
CA GLU A 288 -10.61 21.81 -3.76
C GLU A 288 -9.99 21.06 -2.58
N ILE A 289 -10.19 19.75 -2.50
CA ILE A 289 -9.64 18.92 -1.41
C ILE A 289 -8.24 18.45 -1.79
N SER A 290 -8.03 18.05 -3.05
CA SER A 290 -6.75 17.51 -3.51
C SER A 290 -5.58 18.50 -3.37
N LYS A 291 -5.83 19.81 -3.45
CA LYS A 291 -4.80 20.85 -3.22
C LYS A 291 -4.15 20.77 -1.83
N ASN A 292 -4.86 20.19 -0.87
CA ASN A 292 -4.40 20.03 0.50
C ASN A 292 -3.72 18.66 0.72
N ILE A 293 -3.81 17.72 -0.23
CA ILE A 293 -3.21 16.39 -0.10
C ILE A 293 -1.90 16.35 -0.89
N VAL A 294 -0.80 16.02 -0.21
CA VAL A 294 0.52 15.89 -0.84
C VAL A 294 1.01 14.47 -0.66
N ILE A 295 1.36 13.79 -1.76
CA ILE A 295 1.91 12.43 -1.72
C ILE A 295 3.42 12.51 -1.91
N GLU A 296 4.17 12.27 -0.84
CA GLU A 296 5.62 12.40 -0.82
C GLU A 296 6.31 11.04 -0.77
N HIS A 297 7.40 10.90 -1.52
CA HIS A 297 8.25 9.72 -1.42
C HIS A 297 9.12 9.80 -0.17
N SER A 298 9.11 8.75 0.65
CA SER A 298 9.86 8.64 1.89
C SER A 298 10.84 7.49 1.80
N LYS A 299 12.14 7.77 1.91
CA LYS A 299 13.19 6.74 1.99
C LYS A 299 13.26 6.24 3.45
N ASP A 300 13.23 4.93 3.66
CA ASP A 300 13.28 4.21 4.96
C ASP A 300 11.96 4.15 5.76
N GLY A 301 10.89 3.67 5.12
CA GLY A 301 9.55 3.50 5.70
C GLY A 301 9.32 2.17 6.44
N SER A 302 10.24 1.72 7.31
CA SER A 302 9.75 0.86 8.41
C SER A 302 8.64 1.66 9.11
N GLY A 303 7.45 1.09 9.40
CA GLY A 303 6.24 1.88 9.72
C GLY A 303 6.42 2.99 10.79
N ILE A 304 7.39 2.83 11.68
CA ILE A 304 7.84 3.83 12.65
C ILE A 304 8.62 4.99 11.99
N GLY A 305 9.56 4.70 11.09
CA GLY A 305 10.27 5.68 10.27
C GLY A 305 9.31 6.51 9.40
N ALA A 306 8.26 5.90 8.84
CA ALA A 306 7.24 6.63 8.08
C ALA A 306 6.39 7.57 8.97
N ALA A 307 5.98 7.12 10.16
CA ALA A 307 5.24 7.96 11.12
C ALA A 307 6.10 9.12 11.67
N LEU A 308 7.38 8.85 11.94
CA LEU A 308 8.36 9.83 12.39
C LEU A 308 8.75 10.81 11.26
N LEU A 309 8.84 10.33 10.01
CA LEU A 309 9.05 11.15 8.82
C LEU A 309 7.82 12.00 8.47
N ALA A 310 6.60 11.49 8.67
CA ALA A 310 5.38 12.29 8.54
C ALA A 310 5.32 13.40 9.60
N ALA A 311 5.67 13.08 10.86
CA ALA A 311 5.76 14.06 11.94
C ALA A 311 6.86 15.12 11.71
N THR A 312 7.99 14.75 11.09
CA THR A 312 9.13 15.66 10.85
C THR A 312 9.07 16.39 9.51
N ASN A 313 8.32 15.89 8.50
CA ASN A 313 8.09 16.55 7.21
C ASN A 313 6.71 17.25 7.11
N SER A 314 5.92 17.24 8.19
CA SER A 314 4.79 18.13 8.44
C SER A 314 5.27 19.58 8.59
N MET A 315 5.82 20.16 7.53
CA MET A 315 5.99 21.60 7.41
C MET A 315 4.72 22.18 6.76
N TYR A 316 3.97 22.92 7.59
CA TYR A 316 2.84 23.81 7.29
C TYR A 316 1.57 23.19 6.73
#